data_AF-A0AAP3A429-F1
#
_entry.id   AF-A0AAP3A429-F1
#
_cell.length_a   1.000
_cell.length_b   1.000
_cell.length_c   1.000
_cell.angle_alpha   90.00
_cell.angle_beta   90.00
_cell.angle_gamma   90.00
#
_symmetry.space_group_name_H-M   'P 1'
#
loop_
_entity.id
_entity.type
_entity.pdbx_description
1 polymer ?
#
loop_
_entity_poly.entity_id
_entity_poly.type
_entity_poly.pdbx_seq_one_letter_code
_entity_poly.pdbx_strand_id
1 'polypeptide(L)'
;NDSKIRKLKSSSRPVKLSDSHGLYLLVNPGGSRIWYLKYRFNGKESRVRLGAYPLVSLAEARQQRDGIRKLLAQNINPAQQRMAEKAACSP
;
A
#
# COMPACT_ATOMS: atom_id res chain seq x y z
N ASN A 1 2.79 -13.83 -2.69
CA ASN A 1 2.99 -14.35 -4.05
C ASN A 1 1.95 -13.71 -4.96
N ASP A 2 2.37 -13.03 -6.03
CA ASP A 2 1.52 -12.17 -6.88
C ASP A 2 0.33 -12.91 -7.51
N SER A 3 0.52 -14.18 -7.85
CA SER A 3 -0.50 -15.04 -8.45
C SER A 3 -1.76 -15.22 -7.57
N LYS A 4 -1.64 -15.09 -6.24
CA LYS A 4 -2.79 -15.16 -5.31
C LYS A 4 -3.64 -13.88 -5.37
N ILE A 5 -3.02 -12.73 -5.66
CA ILE A 5 -3.69 -11.44 -5.76
C ILE A 5 -4.48 -11.35 -7.06
N ARG A 6 -3.88 -11.80 -8.17
CA ARG A 6 -4.54 -11.83 -9.49
C ARG A 6 -5.74 -12.77 -9.54
N LYS A 7 -5.65 -13.91 -8.86
CA LYS A 7 -6.74 -14.91 -8.81
C LYS A 7 -7.89 -14.52 -7.88
N LEU A 8 -7.75 -13.45 -7.10
CA LEU A 8 -8.79 -13.06 -6.16
C LEU A 8 -9.96 -12.41 -6.90
N LYS A 9 -11.09 -13.12 -6.97
CA LYS A 9 -12.34 -12.54 -7.43
C LYS A 9 -12.85 -11.55 -6.38
N SER A 10 -13.30 -10.37 -6.84
CA SER A 10 -14.06 -9.43 -6.01
C SER A 10 -15.31 -10.14 -5.50
N SER A 11 -15.37 -10.35 -4.18
CA SER A 11 -16.56 -10.86 -3.51
C SER A 11 -17.52 -9.70 -3.23
N SER A 12 -18.77 -9.97 -2.85
CA SER A 12 -19.75 -8.94 -2.46
C SER A 12 -19.34 -8.13 -1.23
N ARG A 13 -18.23 -8.49 -0.56
CA ARG A 13 -17.68 -7.79 0.60
C ARG A 13 -16.24 -7.34 0.34
N PRO A 14 -15.80 -6.22 0.93
CA PRO A 14 -14.42 -5.77 0.82
C PRO A 14 -13.47 -6.81 1.42
N VAL A 15 -12.54 -7.31 0.61
CA VAL A 15 -11.56 -8.32 1.01
C VAL A 15 -10.23 -7.65 1.30
N LYS A 16 -9.65 -7.95 2.45
CA LYS A 16 -8.30 -7.52 2.82
C LYS A 16 -7.33 -8.67 2.55
N LEU A 17 -6.43 -8.47 1.59
CA LEU A 17 -5.32 -9.38 1.35
C LEU A 17 -4.08 -8.85 2.03
N SER A 18 -3.80 -9.38 3.21
CA SER A 18 -2.53 -9.13 3.90
C SER A 18 -1.38 -9.77 3.11
N ASP A 19 -0.32 -9.00 2.88
CA ASP A 19 0.96 -9.51 2.41
C ASP A 19 1.90 -9.62 3.62
N SER A 20 2.77 -8.62 3.84
CA SER A 20 3.84 -8.67 4.83
C SER A 20 4.12 -7.30 5.45
N HIS A 21 4.57 -7.28 6.71
CA HIS A 21 4.97 -6.06 7.44
C HIS A 21 3.90 -4.95 7.43
N GLY A 22 2.63 -5.31 7.59
CA GLY A 22 1.51 -4.37 7.61
C GLY A 22 1.02 -3.91 6.23
N LEU A 23 1.64 -4.39 5.13
CA LEU A 23 1.14 -4.17 3.78
C LEU A 23 -0.07 -5.07 3.51
N TYR A 24 -1.16 -4.49 3.01
CA TYR A 24 -2.33 -5.24 2.57
C TYR A 24 -3.01 -4.57 1.38
N LEU A 25 -3.61 -5.38 0.50
CA LEU A 25 -4.46 -4.92 -0.58
C LEU A 25 -5.92 -4.97 -0.14
N LEU A 26 -6.62 -3.85 -0.22
CA LEU A 26 -8.06 -3.78 -0.06
C LEU A 26 -8.71 -3.93 -1.43
N VAL A 27 -9.42 -5.04 -1.63
CA VAL A 27 -10.23 -5.32 -2.82
C VAL A 27 -11.67 -4.99 -2.48
N ASN A 28 -12.18 -3.89 -3.04
CA ASN A 28 -13.58 -3.52 -2.88
C ASN A 28 -14.48 -4.40 -3.77
N PRO A 29 -15.76 -4.57 -3.39
CA PRO A 29 -16.73 -5.33 -4.20
C PRO A 29 -16.90 -4.76 -5.61
N GLY A 30 -16.74 -3.45 -5.80
CA GLY A 30 -16.76 -2.79 -7.11
C GLY A 30 -15.48 -3.00 -7.95
N GLY A 31 -14.60 -3.92 -7.58
CA GLY A 31 -13.38 -4.23 -8.34
C GLY A 31 -12.20 -3.27 -8.11
N SER A 32 -12.40 -2.18 -7.37
CA SER A 32 -11.31 -1.28 -6.99
C SER A 32 -10.35 -1.98 -6.03
N ARG A 33 -9.06 -1.96 -6.35
CA ARG A 33 -8.01 -2.61 -5.56
C ARG A 33 -7.01 -1.56 -5.11
N ILE A 34 -6.79 -1.43 -3.80
CA ILE A 34 -5.98 -0.35 -3.22
C ILE A 34 -4.99 -0.93 -2.23
N TRP A 35 -3.71 -0.59 -2.39
CA TRP A 35 -2.66 -0.92 -1.44
C TRP A 35 -2.70 0.03 -0.24
N TYR A 36 -2.70 -0.55 0.95
CA TYR A 36 -2.57 0.14 2.21
C TYR A 36 -1.40 -0.43 2.99
N LEU A 37 -0.63 0.45 3.61
CA LEU A 37 0.39 0.08 4.57
C LEU A 37 -0.04 0.55 5.95
N LYS A 38 -0.18 -0.39 6.86
CA LYS A 38 -0.39 -0.14 8.28
C LYS A 38 0.96 0.01 8.96
N TYR A 39 1.15 1.10 9.69
CA TYR A 39 2.37 1.39 10.43
C TYR A 39 2.04 1.96 11.81
N ARG A 40 3.02 1.93 12.71
CA ARG A 40 2.94 2.59 14.01
C ARG A 40 4.02 3.64 14.08
N PHE A 41 3.64 4.84 14.49
CA PHE A 41 4.55 5.95 14.67
C PHE A 41 4.26 6.61 16.01
N ASN A 42 5.27 6.72 16.87
CA ASN A 42 5.16 7.32 18.20
C ASN A 42 3.99 6.78 19.03
N GLY A 43 3.84 5.45 19.08
CA GLY A 43 2.76 4.76 19.78
C GLY A 43 1.37 4.83 19.12
N LYS A 44 1.21 5.63 18.06
CA LYS A 44 -0.05 5.78 17.33
C LYS A 44 -0.08 4.87 16.11
N GLU A 45 -1.17 4.12 15.97
CA GLU A 45 -1.42 3.32 14.80
C GLU A 45 -1.98 4.19 13.66
N SER A 46 -1.38 4.07 12.49
CA SER A 46 -1.81 4.79 11.30
C SER A 46 -1.71 3.90 10.08
N ARG A 47 -2.41 4.31 9.01
CA ARG A 47 -2.35 3.62 7.73
C ARG A 47 -2.22 4.63 6.62
N VAL A 48 -1.55 4.22 5.56
CA VAL A 48 -1.28 5.09 4.43
C VAL A 48 -1.53 4.37 3.12
N ARG A 49 -2.10 5.09 2.15
CA ARG A 49 -2.57 4.54 0.88
C ARG A 49 -1.46 4.55 -0.18
N LEU A 50 -0.83 3.42 -0.45
CA LEU A 50 0.30 3.34 -1.40
C LEU A 50 -0.12 3.61 -2.85
N GLY A 51 -1.28 3.10 -3.27
CA GLY A 51 -1.78 3.30 -4.63
C GLY A 51 -2.87 2.30 -5.00
N ALA A 52 -3.40 2.42 -6.22
CA ALA A 52 -4.37 1.47 -6.76
C ALA A 52 -3.66 0.40 -7.60
N TYR A 53 -4.13 -0.84 -7.51
CA TYR A 53 -3.72 -1.93 -8.40
C TYR A 53 -4.63 -1.94 -9.63
N PRO A 54 -4.12 -2.14 -10.87
CA PRO A 54 -2.80 -2.66 -11.23
C PRO A 54 -1.70 -1.60 -11.40
N LEU A 55 -2.02 -0.32 -11.26
CA LEU A 55 -1.07 0.78 -11.48
C LEU A 55 0.17 0.67 -10.59
N VAL A 56 -0.03 0.26 -9.33
CA VAL A 56 1.05 -0.09 -8.40
C VAL A 56 1.11 -1.60 -8.23
N SER A 57 2.23 -2.17 -8.69
CA SER A 57 2.51 -3.60 -8.56
C SER A 57 2.89 -4.00 -7.13
N LEU A 58 2.83 -5.29 -6.80
CA LEU A 58 3.26 -5.80 -5.49
C LEU A 58 4.71 -5.42 -5.17
N ALA A 59 5.59 -5.43 -6.17
CA ALA A 59 6.99 -5.05 -6.02
C ALA A 59 7.15 -3.56 -5.65
N GLU A 60 6.46 -2.67 -6.35
CA GLU A 60 6.46 -1.23 -6.04
C GLU A 60 5.87 -0.95 -4.66
N ALA A 61 4.76 -1.62 -4.31
CA ALA A 61 4.18 -1.50 -2.97
C ALA A 61 5.16 -1.91 -1.86
N ARG A 62 6.03 -2.90 -2.12
CA ARG A 62 7.12 -3.31 -1.20
C ARG A 62 8.23 -2.26 -1.16
N GLN A 63 8.65 -1.71 -2.29
CA GLN A 63 9.65 -0.63 -2.32
C GLN A 63 9.17 0.60 -1.53
N GLN A 64 7.93 1.05 -1.76
CA GLN A 64 7.33 2.16 -1.01
C GLN A 64 7.26 1.84 0.48
N ARG A 65 6.88 0.61 0.85
CA ARG A 65 6.90 0.18 2.26
C ARG A 65 8.27 0.34 2.88
N ASP A 66 9.31 -0.13 2.20
CA ASP A 66 10.66 -0.09 2.75
C ASP A 66 11.19 1.36 2.84
N GLY A 67 10.83 2.24 1.90
CA GLY A 67 11.06 3.69 2.01
C GLY A 67 10.36 4.32 3.22
N ILE A 68 9.08 4.01 3.41
CA ILE A 68 8.29 4.47 4.56
C ILE A 68 8.90 4.00 5.87
N ARG A 69 9.35 2.75 5.96
CA ARG A 69 10.00 2.22 7.17
C ARG A 69 11.31 2.95 7.49
N LYS A 70 12.11 3.30 6.47
CA LYS A 70 13.31 4.12 6.66
C LYS A 70 12.97 5.51 7.21
N LEU A 71 11.94 6.15 6.67
CA LEU A 71 11.47 7.45 7.20
C LEU A 71 10.97 7.35 8.63
N LEU A 72 10.20 6.32 8.96
CA LEU A 72 9.71 6.09 10.32
C LEU A 72 10.86 5.90 11.31
N ALA A 73 11.94 5.22 10.90
CA ALA A 73 13.16 5.10 11.71
C ALA A 73 13.86 6.46 11.91
N GLN A 74 13.76 7.36 10.93
CA GLN A 74 14.24 8.75 11.02
C GLN A 74 13.26 9.70 11.72
N ASN A 75 12.14 9.20 12.25
CA ASN A 75 11.05 10.00 12.80
C ASN A 75 10.37 10.98 11.81
N ILE A 76 10.45 10.69 10.52
CA ILE A 76 9.86 11.48 9.45
C ILE A 76 8.51 10.88 9.04
N ASN A 77 7.50 11.74 8.88
CA ASN A 77 6.15 11.29 8.51
C ASN A 77 6.07 10.88 7.02
N PRO A 78 5.77 9.60 6.71
CA PRO A 78 5.76 9.08 5.35
C PRO A 78 4.66 9.62 4.42
N ALA A 79 3.68 10.36 4.98
CA ALA A 79 2.59 10.90 4.18
C ALA A 79 3.06 11.94 3.14
N GLN A 80 4.13 12.70 3.42
CA GLN A 80 4.63 13.76 2.54
C GLN A 80 5.50 13.23 1.39
N GLN A 81 6.29 12.17 1.60
CA GLN A 81 7.22 11.69 0.57
C GLN A 81 6.48 11.10 -0.65
N ARG A 82 5.25 10.61 -0.46
CA ARG A 82 4.48 10.00 -1.55
C ARG A 82 3.90 11.00 -2.55
N MET A 83 3.87 12.30 -2.24
CA MET A 83 3.54 13.30 -3.26
C MET A 83 4.67 13.46 -4.28
N ALA A 84 5.93 13.23 -3.88
CA ALA A 84 7.09 13.39 -4.77
C ALA A 84 7.18 12.27 -5.83
N GLU A 85 6.91 11.01 -5.47
CA GLU A 85 6.93 9.91 -6.46
C GLU A 85 5.74 9.98 -7.44
N LYS A 86 4.61 10.56 -7.01
CA LYS A 86 3.43 10.77 -7.86
C LYS A 86 3.62 11.89 -8.90
N ALA A 87 4.63 12.73 -8.75
CA ALA A 87 4.99 13.78 -9.72
C ALA A 87 6.00 13.30 -10.78
N ALA A 88 6.67 12.16 -10.57
CA ALA A 88 7.72 11.67 -11.47
C ALA A 88 7.23 10.76 -12.61
N CYS A 89 5.95 10.35 -12.61
CA CYS A 89 5.38 9.52 -13.66
C CYS A 89 3.95 9.97 -14.02
N SER A 90 3.86 11.13 -14.65
CA SER A 90 2.72 11.53 -15.47
C SER A 90 3.28 12.15 -16.76
N PRO A 91 3.27 11.45 -17.91
CA PRO A 91 3.02 12.12 -19.18
C PRO A 91 1.52 12.42 -19.35
#